data_AF-A0A1H7QFJ2-F1
#
_entry.id   AF-A0A1H7QFJ2-F1
#
_cell.length_a   1.000
_cell.length_b   1.000
_cell.length_c   1.000
_cell.angle_alpha   90.00
_cell.angle_beta   90.00
_cell.angle_gamma   90.00
#
_symmetry.space_group_name_H-M   'P 1'
#
loop_
_entity.id
_entity.type
_entity.pdbx_description
1 polymer ?
#
loop_
_entity_poly.entity_id
_entity_poly.type
_entity_poly.pdbx_seq_one_letter_code
_entity_poly.pdbx_strand_id
1 'polypeptide(L)'
;MGLDDYRAGLMPEDKALALKNLAEEGARIAFVGDGINDAPALSGAHVGMAMHHGADVARLAADITLLEDDIARVADAKALALATRGLVDSNFKLTVGLNTGILSAAAFGLLNPVAASALHNGSTIGILLRALAGAGLPRGQAARAA
;
A
#
# COMPACT_ATOMS: atom_id res chain seq x y z
N MET A 1 -20.22 13.65 10.31
CA MET A 1 -19.48 12.60 9.57
C MET A 1 -19.40 12.85 8.07
N GLY A 2 -20.17 13.78 7.47
CA GLY A 2 -19.94 14.24 6.09
C GLY A 2 -19.82 13.11 5.07
N LEU A 3 -20.66 12.08 5.20
CA LEU A 3 -20.62 10.88 4.36
C LEU A 3 -21.20 11.19 2.98
N ASP A 4 -20.55 10.67 1.94
CA ASP A 4 -21.02 10.80 0.56
C ASP A 4 -22.24 9.92 0.26
N ASP A 5 -22.37 8.78 0.95
CA ASP A 5 -23.50 7.84 0.86
C ASP A 5 -23.71 7.11 2.20
N TYR A 6 -24.91 6.59 2.44
CA TYR A 6 -25.20 5.69 3.57
C TYR A 6 -26.21 4.61 3.17
N ARG A 7 -25.99 3.39 3.65
CA ARG A 7 -26.90 2.25 3.46
C ARG A 7 -27.08 1.52 4.78
N ALA A 8 -28.32 1.26 5.15
CA ALA A 8 -28.70 0.67 6.44
C ALA A 8 -29.58 -0.58 6.24
N GLY A 9 -29.61 -1.45 7.24
CA GLY A 9 -30.42 -2.67 7.21
C GLY A 9 -29.91 -3.76 6.26
N LEU A 10 -28.63 -3.69 5.86
CA LEU A 10 -28.01 -4.65 4.95
C LEU A 10 -27.71 -5.96 5.67
N MET A 11 -28.03 -7.09 5.03
CA MET A 11 -27.52 -8.39 5.41
C MET A 11 -26.02 -8.53 5.04
N PRO A 12 -25.27 -9.49 5.61
CA PRO A 12 -23.87 -9.71 5.26
C PRO A 12 -23.61 -9.84 3.74
N GLU A 13 -24.47 -10.57 3.05
CA GLU A 13 -24.46 -10.75 1.60
C GLU A 13 -24.71 -9.44 0.84
N ASP A 14 -25.61 -8.59 1.33
CA ASP A 14 -25.91 -7.30 0.72
C ASP A 14 -24.73 -6.33 0.84
N LYS A 15 -23.99 -6.37 1.95
CA LYS A 15 -22.75 -5.60 2.12
C LYS A 15 -21.70 -6.00 1.08
N ALA A 16 -21.49 -7.31 0.90
CA ALA A 16 -20.56 -7.83 -0.10
C ALA A 16 -21.01 -7.49 -1.54
N LEU A 17 -22.31 -7.56 -1.83
CA LEU A 17 -22.86 -7.17 -3.12
C LEU A 17 -22.67 -5.66 -3.38
N ALA A 18 -22.88 -4.81 -2.37
CA ALA A 18 -22.64 -3.37 -2.48
C ALA A 18 -21.18 -3.06 -2.85
N LEU A 19 -20.23 -3.75 -2.20
CA LEU A 19 -18.81 -3.64 -2.52
C LEU A 19 -18.52 -4.07 -3.95
N LYS A 20 -19.09 -5.19 -4.39
CA LYS A 20 -18.92 -5.68 -5.76
C LYS A 20 -19.43 -4.66 -6.79
N ASN A 21 -20.60 -4.09 -6.57
CA ASN A 21 -21.17 -3.08 -7.49
C ASN A 21 -20.28 -1.84 -7.57
N LEU A 22 -19.80 -1.32 -6.43
CA LEU A 22 -18.85 -0.20 -6.40
C LEU A 22 -17.54 -0.54 -7.12
N ALA A 23 -17.05 -1.78 -6.99
CA ALA A 23 -15.86 -2.23 -7.68
C ALA A 23 -16.08 -2.33 -9.20
N GLU A 24 -17.25 -2.78 -9.65
CA GLU A 24 -17.66 -2.80 -11.07
C GLU A 24 -17.76 -1.39 -11.67
N GLU A 25 -18.11 -0.39 -10.86
CA GLU A 25 -18.05 1.04 -11.22
C GLU A 25 -16.62 1.60 -11.25
N GLY A 26 -15.61 0.79 -10.94
CA GLY A 26 -14.19 1.14 -10.97
C GLY A 26 -13.65 1.69 -9.66
N ALA A 27 -14.42 1.65 -8.57
CA ALA A 27 -13.94 2.06 -7.26
C ALA A 27 -12.90 1.07 -6.70
N ARG A 28 -11.86 1.60 -6.06
CA ARG A 28 -10.95 0.79 -5.23
C ARG A 28 -11.34 0.94 -3.78
N ILE A 29 -11.69 -0.18 -3.15
CA ILE A 29 -12.43 -0.15 -1.90
C ILE A 29 -11.56 -0.69 -0.77
N ALA A 30 -11.40 0.14 0.26
CA ALA A 30 -10.95 -0.29 1.56
C ALA A 30 -12.18 -0.41 2.47
N PHE A 31 -12.40 -1.60 3.04
CA PHE A 31 -13.53 -1.86 3.92
C PHE A 31 -13.03 -1.98 5.36
N VAL A 32 -13.72 -1.33 6.30
CA VAL A 32 -13.40 -1.40 7.72
C VAL A 32 -14.58 -1.98 8.47
N GLY A 33 -14.35 -3.01 9.29
CA GLY A 33 -15.39 -3.68 10.05
C GLY A 33 -14.86 -4.32 11.33
N ASP A 34 -15.77 -4.73 12.19
CA ASP A 34 -15.47 -5.32 13.50
C ASP A 34 -16.25 -6.63 13.73
N GLY A 35 -17.28 -6.91 12.93
CA GLY A 35 -18.22 -7.99 13.19
C GLY A 35 -17.99 -9.28 12.40
N ILE A 36 -18.56 -10.38 12.89
CA ILE A 36 -18.69 -11.64 12.15
C ILE A 36 -19.40 -11.42 10.80
N ASN A 37 -20.41 -10.55 10.81
CA ASN A 37 -21.21 -10.18 9.65
C ASN A 37 -20.41 -9.39 8.58
N ASP A 38 -19.25 -8.86 8.95
CA ASP A 38 -18.40 -8.09 8.06
C ASP A 38 -17.33 -8.95 7.39
N ALA A 39 -17.13 -10.20 7.83
CA ALA A 39 -16.10 -11.07 7.24
C ALA A 39 -16.23 -11.24 5.72
N PRO A 40 -17.43 -11.47 5.13
CA PRO A 40 -17.56 -11.53 3.67
C PRO A 40 -17.19 -10.21 2.98
N ALA A 41 -17.51 -9.08 3.60
CA ALA A 41 -17.20 -7.75 3.07
C ALA A 41 -15.70 -7.41 3.20
N LEU A 42 -15.06 -7.81 4.30
CA LEU A 42 -13.62 -7.68 4.53
C LEU A 42 -12.83 -8.44 3.47
N SER A 43 -13.21 -9.70 3.21
CA SER A 43 -12.55 -10.53 2.19
C SER A 43 -12.90 -10.15 0.75
N GLY A 44 -14.05 -9.51 0.52
CA GLY A 44 -14.48 -9.03 -0.80
C GLY A 44 -13.93 -7.65 -1.18
N ALA A 45 -13.34 -6.92 -0.24
CA ALA A 45 -12.73 -5.62 -0.49
C ALA A 45 -11.36 -5.76 -1.17
N HIS A 46 -10.83 -4.65 -1.69
CA HIS A 46 -9.45 -4.63 -2.19
C HIS A 46 -8.44 -4.62 -1.05
N VAL A 47 -8.84 -4.04 0.09
CA VAL A 47 -8.14 -4.11 1.38
C VAL A 47 -9.20 -4.19 2.47
N GLY A 48 -9.23 -5.29 3.21
CA GLY A 48 -10.03 -5.44 4.42
C GLY A 48 -9.27 -4.98 5.66
N MET A 49 -9.89 -4.17 6.51
CA MET A 49 -9.32 -3.72 7.78
C MET A 49 -10.22 -4.08 8.96
N ALA A 50 -9.70 -4.83 9.93
CA ALA A 50 -10.40 -5.15 11.16
C ALA A 50 -10.05 -4.20 12.30
N MET A 51 -11.02 -3.84 13.13
CA MET A 51 -10.82 -3.12 14.39
C MET A 51 -10.13 -4.02 15.44
N HIS A 52 -9.46 -3.43 16.44
CA HIS A 52 -8.67 -4.17 17.44
C HIS A 52 -9.54 -5.15 18.24
N HIS A 53 -10.66 -4.67 18.77
CA HIS A 53 -11.65 -5.49 19.47
C HIS A 53 -12.69 -6.16 18.55
N GLY A 54 -12.45 -6.21 17.24
CA GLY A 54 -13.29 -6.93 16.30
C GLY A 54 -13.30 -8.44 16.57
N ALA A 55 -14.37 -9.12 16.15
CA ALA A 55 -14.53 -10.56 16.26
C ALA A 55 -13.35 -11.31 15.62
N ASP A 56 -12.99 -12.47 16.17
CA ASP A 56 -11.84 -13.26 15.70
C ASP A 56 -11.90 -13.56 14.20
N VAL A 57 -13.09 -13.88 13.70
CA VAL A 57 -13.32 -14.12 12.27
C VAL A 57 -13.11 -12.87 11.41
N ALA A 58 -13.41 -11.67 11.92
CA ALA A 58 -13.17 -10.42 11.20
C ALA A 58 -11.67 -10.16 11.09
N ARG A 59 -10.91 -10.36 12.18
CA ARG A 59 -9.44 -10.22 12.17
C ARG A 59 -8.76 -11.24 11.26
N LEU A 60 -9.30 -12.46 11.16
CA LEU A 60 -8.82 -13.49 10.24
C LEU A 60 -9.16 -13.21 8.77
N ALA A 61 -10.28 -12.55 8.52
CA ALA A 61 -10.75 -12.21 7.17
C ALA A 61 -10.10 -10.93 6.60
N ALA A 62 -9.53 -10.08 7.46
CA ALA A 62 -8.93 -8.80 7.08
C ALA A 62 -7.45 -8.92 6.71
N ASP A 63 -6.98 -8.06 5.80
CA ASP A 63 -5.57 -7.93 5.43
C ASP A 63 -4.77 -7.15 6.48
N ILE A 64 -5.43 -6.21 7.16
CA ILE A 64 -4.85 -5.31 8.16
C ILE A 64 -5.71 -5.36 9.42
N THR A 65 -5.09 -5.50 10.59
CA THR A 65 -5.77 -5.34 11.88
C THR A 65 -5.23 -4.08 12.56
N LEU A 66 -6.13 -3.17 12.92
CA LEU A 66 -5.79 -2.01 13.73
C LEU A 66 -5.48 -2.46 15.15
N LEU A 67 -4.43 -1.91 15.75
CA LEU A 67 -4.00 -2.26 17.11
C LEU A 67 -4.63 -1.38 18.20
N GLU A 68 -5.28 -0.29 17.78
CA GLU A 68 -6.00 0.64 18.63
C GLU A 68 -7.44 0.74 18.10
N ASP A 69 -8.43 0.89 18.98
CA ASP A 69 -9.83 1.14 18.59
C ASP A 69 -10.05 2.61 18.21
N ASP A 70 -9.27 3.06 17.23
CA ASP A 70 -9.34 4.39 16.67
C ASP A 70 -9.41 4.28 15.15
N ILE A 71 -10.58 4.58 14.58
CA ILE A 71 -10.80 4.58 13.13
C ILE A 71 -9.89 5.59 12.42
N ALA A 72 -9.38 6.61 13.11
CA ALA A 72 -8.41 7.54 12.54
C ALA A 72 -7.10 6.84 12.13
N ARG A 73 -6.77 5.68 12.71
CA ARG A 73 -5.59 4.88 12.30
C ARG A 73 -5.68 4.37 10.87
N VAL A 74 -6.86 4.32 10.27
CA VAL A 74 -7.04 4.05 8.84
C VAL A 74 -6.34 5.11 7.99
N ALA A 75 -6.38 6.38 8.43
CA ALA A 75 -5.68 7.47 7.76
C ALA A 75 -4.16 7.31 7.84
N ASP A 76 -3.64 6.87 9.00
CA ASP A 76 -2.21 6.60 9.17
C ASP A 76 -1.74 5.44 8.30
N ALA A 77 -2.51 4.34 8.25
CA ALA A 77 -2.25 3.21 7.38
C ALA A 77 -2.21 3.63 5.90
N LYS A 78 -3.17 4.47 5.48
CA LYS A 78 -3.19 5.04 4.12
C LYS A 78 -1.98 5.94 3.86
N ALA A 79 -1.60 6.80 4.81
CA ALA A 79 -0.45 7.68 4.68
C ALA A 79 0.86 6.88 4.54
N LEU A 80 1.03 5.84 5.36
CA LEU A 80 2.16 4.92 5.29
C LEU A 80 2.21 4.18 3.94
N ALA A 81 1.07 3.68 3.47
CA ALA A 81 0.97 2.99 2.18
C ALA A 81 1.37 3.92 1.01
N LEU A 82 0.92 5.18 1.01
CA LEU A 82 1.28 6.16 -0.01
C LEU A 82 2.77 6.54 0.04
N ALA A 83 3.33 6.75 1.24
CA ALA A 83 4.75 7.03 1.41
C ALA A 83 5.62 5.86 0.92
N THR A 84 5.23 4.64 1.28
CA THR A 84 5.90 3.40 0.84
C THR A 84 5.82 3.25 -0.68
N ARG A 85 4.65 3.51 -1.28
CA ARG A 85 4.49 3.45 -2.73
C ARG A 85 5.37 4.46 -3.45
N GLY A 86 5.52 5.67 -2.90
CA GLY A 86 6.43 6.70 -3.43
C GLY A 86 7.89 6.27 -3.38
N LEU A 87 8.33 5.62 -2.29
CA LEU A 87 9.68 5.08 -2.18
C LEU A 87 9.93 3.97 -3.20
N VAL A 88 8.98 3.05 -3.37
CA VAL A 88 9.05 1.96 -4.34
C VAL A 88 9.14 2.48 -5.77
N ASP A 89 8.27 3.40 -6.17
CA ASP A 89 8.27 4.00 -7.51
C ASP A 89 9.58 4.74 -7.80
N SER A 90 10.08 5.49 -6.81
CA SER A 90 11.36 6.19 -6.93
C SER A 90 12.55 5.23 -7.06
N ASN A 91 12.59 4.15 -6.26
CA ASN A 91 13.62 3.12 -6.36
C ASN A 91 13.55 2.41 -7.72
N PHE A 92 12.36 2.05 -8.19
CA PHE A 92 12.17 1.39 -9.48
C PHE A 92 12.70 2.25 -10.63
N LYS A 93 12.34 3.53 -10.67
CA LYS A 93 12.84 4.47 -11.69
C LYS A 93 14.36 4.60 -11.65
N LEU A 94 14.95 4.68 -10.46
CA LEU A 94 16.40 4.77 -10.29
C LEU A 94 17.10 3.50 -10.77
N THR A 95 16.58 2.32 -10.41
CA THR A 95 17.12 1.02 -10.85
C THR A 95 17.07 0.88 -12.36
N VAL A 96 15.92 1.18 -12.98
CA VAL A 96 15.77 1.11 -14.44
C VAL A 96 16.74 2.09 -15.11
N GLY A 97 16.79 3.35 -14.65
CA GLY A 97 17.70 4.35 -15.20
C GLY A 97 19.17 3.96 -15.11
N LEU A 98 19.62 3.48 -13.95
CA LEU A 98 21.01 3.05 -13.75
C LEU A 98 21.35 1.82 -14.59
N ASN A 99 20.50 0.80 -14.61
CA ASN A 99 20.74 -0.42 -15.39
C ASN A 99 20.76 -0.15 -16.88
N THR A 100 19.81 0.65 -17.38
CA THR A 100 19.79 1.07 -18.79
C THR A 100 21.06 1.87 -19.13
N GLY A 101 21.47 2.82 -18.28
CA GLY A 101 22.67 3.62 -18.51
C GLY A 101 23.95 2.78 -18.55
N ILE A 102 24.12 1.85 -17.60
CA ILE A 102 25.28 0.95 -17.55
C ILE A 102 25.31 0.04 -18.80
N LEU A 103 24.16 -0.54 -19.16
CA LEU A 103 24.06 -1.42 -20.32
C LEU A 103 24.37 -0.68 -21.63
N SER A 104 23.81 0.52 -21.82
CA SER A 104 24.08 1.34 -23.00
C SER A 104 25.56 1.73 -23.08
N ALA A 105 26.16 2.18 -21.98
CA ALA A 105 27.58 2.54 -21.95
C ALA A 105 28.49 1.34 -22.26
N ALA A 106 28.17 0.15 -21.74
CA ALA A 106 28.88 -1.08 -22.07
C ALA A 106 28.71 -1.45 -23.56
N ALA A 107 27.50 -1.33 -24.11
CA ALA A 107 27.21 -1.63 -25.52
C ALA A 107 27.97 -0.71 -26.50
N PHE A 108 28.18 0.55 -26.13
CA PHE A 108 29.01 1.50 -26.90
C PHE A 108 30.52 1.38 -26.62
N GLY A 109 30.95 0.40 -25.81
CA GLY A 109 32.35 0.17 -25.48
C GLY A 109 32.96 1.20 -24.51
N LEU A 110 32.13 2.04 -23.89
CA LEU A 110 32.57 3.05 -22.91
C LEU A 110 32.89 2.45 -21.53
N LEU A 111 32.38 1.25 -21.25
CA LEU A 111 32.64 0.51 -20.02
C LEU A 111 33.19 -0.89 -20.33
N ASN A 112 34.28 -1.26 -19.65
CA ASN A 112 34.74 -2.64 -19.64
C ASN A 112 33.84 -3.52 -18.73
N PRO A 113 33.86 -4.85 -18.89
CA PRO A 113 32.99 -5.75 -18.13
C PRO A 113 33.13 -5.64 -16.61
N VAL A 114 34.34 -5.41 -16.10
CA VAL A 114 34.59 -5.29 -14.65
C VAL A 114 33.99 -4.00 -14.11
N ALA A 115 34.18 -2.88 -14.79
CA ALA A 115 33.61 -1.59 -14.42
C ALA A 115 32.08 -1.62 -14.47
N ALA A 116 31.50 -2.21 -15.52
CA ALA A 116 30.06 -2.39 -15.64
C ALA A 116 29.48 -3.24 -14.49
N SER A 117 30.15 -4.34 -14.14
CA SER A 117 29.76 -5.20 -13.02
C SER A 117 29.84 -4.47 -11.67
N ALA A 118 30.93 -3.75 -11.41
CA ALA A 118 31.11 -2.99 -10.18
C ALA A 118 30.03 -1.90 -10.02
N LEU A 119 29.73 -1.15 -11.08
CA LEU A 119 28.69 -0.11 -11.07
C LEU A 119 27.30 -0.71 -10.83
N HIS A 120 26.97 -1.83 -11.49
CA HIS A 120 25.67 -2.49 -11.31
C HIS A 120 25.48 -2.98 -9.88
N ASN A 121 26.47 -3.69 -9.32
CA ASN A 121 26.42 -4.19 -7.95
C ASN A 121 26.40 -3.06 -6.93
N GLY A 122 27.21 -2.02 -7.14
CA GLY A 122 27.25 -0.84 -6.29
C GLY A 122 25.91 -0.10 -6.27
N SER A 123 25.27 0.06 -7.44
CA SER A 123 23.94 0.68 -7.53
C SER A 123 22.86 -0.13 -6.79
N THR A 124 22.91 -1.46 -6.88
CA THR A 124 22.00 -2.35 -6.17
C THR A 124 22.12 -2.16 -4.66
N ILE A 125 23.35 -2.19 -4.13
CA ILE A 125 23.59 -1.96 -2.71
C ILE A 125 23.08 -0.57 -2.29
N GLY A 126 23.37 0.47 -3.07
CA GLY A 126 22.92 1.83 -2.77
C GLY A 126 21.39 1.95 -2.70
N ILE A 127 20.68 1.32 -3.63
CA ILE A 127 19.21 1.31 -3.67
C ILE A 127 18.64 0.54 -2.48
N LEU A 128 19.25 -0.59 -2.09
CA LEU A 128 18.86 -1.36 -0.92
C LEU A 128 19.04 -0.55 0.38
N LEU A 129 20.17 0.16 0.51
CA LEU A 129 20.40 1.06 1.65
C LEU A 129 19.36 2.18 1.70
N ARG A 130 19.00 2.74 0.54
CA ARG A 130 17.94 3.75 0.43
C ARG A 130 16.58 3.19 0.83
N ALA A 131 16.26 1.95 0.43
CA ALA A 131 15.03 1.28 0.83
C ALA A 131 14.97 1.07 2.35
N LEU A 132 16.06 0.57 2.96
CA LEU A 132 16.19 0.40 4.41
C LEU A 132 16.04 1.72 5.16
N ALA A 133 16.70 2.80 4.70
CA ALA A 133 16.57 4.12 5.30
C ALA A 133 15.14 4.70 5.19
N GLY A 134 14.36 4.23 4.21
CA GLY A 134 12.96 4.58 4.03
C GLY A 134 11.96 3.65 4.74
N ALA A 135 12.42 2.53 5.31
CA ALA A 135 11.56 1.55 5.99
C ALA A 135 10.94 2.07 7.31
N GLY A 136 11.40 3.23 7.80
CA GLY A 136 10.89 3.91 8.99
C GLY A 136 10.06 5.18 8.71
N LEU A 137 9.46 5.34 7.53
CA LEU A 137 8.75 6.57 7.18
C LEU A 137 7.35 6.64 7.79
N PRO A 138 7.14 7.63 8.68
CA PRO A 138 6.30 8.79 8.37
C PRO A 138 7.13 10.08 8.37
N ARG A 139 7.28 10.74 7.21
CA ARG A 139 7.80 12.11 7.11
C ARG A 139 6.63 13.08 6.98
N GLY A 140 6.23 13.66 8.11
CA GLY A 140 5.33 14.80 8.21
C GLY A 140 3.90 14.46 8.62
N GLN A 141 3.59 14.56 9.91
CA GLN A 141 2.28 15.09 10.33
C GLN A 141 2.13 16.49 9.73
N ALA A 142 0.92 16.86 9.30
CA ALA A 142 0.51 18.26 9.13
C ALA A 142 1.17 19.09 8.00
N ALA A 143 1.10 18.64 6.74
CA ALA A 143 1.22 19.54 5.59
C ALA A 143 0.05 19.35 4.60
N ARG A 144 -1.19 19.46 5.11
CA ARG A 144 -2.42 19.90 4.43
C ARG A 144 -3.66 19.59 5.29
N ALA A 145 -3.70 20.19 6.47
CA ALA A 145 -4.93 20.83 6.92
C ALA A 145 -4.84 22.27 6.40
N ALA A 146 -5.33 22.49 5.18
CA ALA A 146 -5.54 23.80 4.56
C ALA A 146 -6.60 23.64 3.48
#